data_AF-A0A166WRJ9-F1
#
_entry.id   AF-A0A166WRJ9-F1
#
_cell.length_a   1.000
_cell.length_b   1.000
_cell.length_c   1.000
_cell.angle_alpha   90.00
_cell.angle_beta   90.00
_cell.angle_gamma   90.00
#
_symmetry.space_group_name_H-M   'P 1'
#
loop_
_entity.id
_entity.type
_entity.pdbx_description
1 polymer ?
#
loop_
_entity_poly.entity_id
_entity_poly.type
_entity_poly.pdbx_seq_one_letter_code
_entity_poly.pdbx_strand_id
1 'polypeptide(L)'
;MLVLHPSSRCDICLEDYNWDSSANAPHAIACGHIFCLLCLRSITPSSCPLCRKSFQVDRIKRLHVDKAPEEDEINRQIECQMNLLLHRIAMVSGENAPDGDVAEVVTDVMEWLEAQGEDVTVVRLSNDLIPSTPFSFGMAWSTSMYPIMLICNSASGPTCVSRRPPKVQSYTRKA
;
A
#
# COMPACT_ATOMS: atom_id res chain seq x y z
N MET A 1 8.51 21.94 -8.02
CA MET A 1 8.59 21.50 -6.62
C MET A 1 8.67 19.98 -6.64
N LEU A 2 9.72 19.39 -6.04
CA LEU A 2 9.84 17.94 -5.92
C LEU A 2 9.09 17.52 -4.66
N VAL A 3 7.94 16.87 -4.81
CA VAL A 3 7.20 16.31 -3.68
C VAL A 3 7.69 14.88 -3.47
N LEU A 4 8.24 14.59 -2.30
CA LEU A 4 8.60 13.23 -1.88
C LEU A 4 7.58 12.78 -0.84
N HIS A 5 7.04 11.58 -1.04
CA HIS A 5 6.09 11.00 -0.12
C HIS A 5 6.77 10.72 1.24
N PRO A 6 6.10 10.94 2.39
CA PRO A 6 6.71 10.72 3.71
C PRO A 6 7.16 9.27 3.94
N SER A 7 6.57 8.28 3.27
CA SER A 7 7.02 6.87 3.30
C SER A 7 8.10 6.52 2.26
N SER A 8 8.76 7.54 1.67
CA SER A 8 9.87 7.29 0.74
C SER A 8 11.06 6.69 1.51
N ARG A 9 11.61 5.62 0.95
CA ARG A 9 12.70 4.84 1.56
C ARG A 9 13.92 4.78 0.67
N CYS A 10 15.07 4.50 1.26
CA CYS A 10 16.29 4.22 0.51
C CYS A 10 16.27 2.81 -0.07
N ASP A 11 16.53 2.63 -1.36
CA ASP A 11 16.54 1.32 -2.02
C ASP A 11 17.67 0.36 -1.54
N ILE A 12 18.63 0.86 -0.75
CA ILE A 12 19.77 0.06 -0.27
C ILE A 12 19.53 -0.47 1.15
N CYS A 13 19.24 0.42 2.11
CA CYS A 13 19.00 0.03 3.51
C CYS A 13 17.52 -0.21 3.81
N LEU A 14 16.61 0.19 2.91
CA LEU A 14 15.16 0.11 3.07
C LEU A 14 14.61 0.89 4.26
N GLU A 15 15.41 1.80 4.83
CA GLU A 15 14.98 2.71 5.90
C GLU A 15 14.25 3.92 5.32
N ASP A 16 13.28 4.40 6.08
CA ASP A 16 12.61 5.67 5.83
C ASP A 16 13.63 6.81 5.86
N TYR A 17 13.49 7.76 4.94
CA TYR A 17 14.31 8.95 4.99
C TYR A 17 14.04 9.70 6.29
N ASN A 18 15.07 10.33 6.86
CA ASN A 18 14.92 11.22 7.99
C ASN A 18 15.59 12.56 7.67
N TRP A 19 14.84 13.64 7.81
CA TRP A 19 15.25 15.00 7.45
C TRP A 19 16.06 15.69 8.55
N ASP A 20 15.89 15.24 9.80
CA ASP A 20 16.60 15.75 10.98
C ASP A 20 18.07 15.31 10.96
N SER A 21 18.32 14.08 10.51
CA SER A 21 19.66 13.53 10.37
C SER A 21 20.19 13.68 8.95
N SER A 22 21.29 14.41 8.79
CA SER A 22 22.01 14.53 7.52
C SER A 22 22.41 13.17 6.91
N ALA A 23 22.64 12.16 7.75
CA ALA A 23 23.07 10.83 7.30
C ALA A 23 21.95 10.06 6.57
N ASN A 24 20.71 10.21 7.04
CA ASN A 24 19.53 9.51 6.55
C ASN A 24 18.66 10.39 5.64
N ALA A 25 19.06 11.63 5.37
CA ALA A 25 18.40 12.48 4.40
C ALA A 25 18.60 11.96 2.96
N PRO A 26 17.67 12.22 2.04
CA PRO A 26 17.81 11.83 0.64
C PRO A 26 18.93 12.62 -0.04
N HIS A 27 19.84 11.91 -0.70
CA HIS A 27 20.95 12.49 -1.47
C HIS A 27 20.91 12.04 -2.92
N ALA A 28 20.99 13.00 -3.84
CA ALA A 28 21.10 12.75 -5.27
C ALA A 28 22.56 12.67 -5.71
N ILE A 29 22.86 11.66 -6.53
CA ILE A 29 24.13 11.54 -7.27
C ILE A 29 23.98 12.07 -8.69
N ALA A 30 25.12 12.29 -9.38
CA ALA A 30 25.15 12.90 -10.71
C ALA A 30 24.31 12.18 -11.79
N CYS A 31 23.98 10.91 -11.60
CA CYS A 31 23.11 10.17 -12.51
C CYS A 31 21.61 10.35 -12.24
N GLY A 32 21.22 11.06 -11.18
CA GLY A 32 19.82 11.35 -10.82
C GLY A 32 19.15 10.36 -9.87
N HIS A 33 19.82 9.28 -9.46
CA HIS A 33 19.29 8.36 -8.45
C HIS A 33 19.50 8.90 -7.04
N ILE A 34 18.61 8.52 -6.13
CA ILE A 34 18.53 9.07 -4.77
C ILE A 34 18.75 7.95 -3.76
N PHE A 35 19.64 8.17 -2.79
CA PHE A 35 19.95 7.20 -1.72
C PHE A 35 20.28 7.93 -0.41
N CYS A 36 20.37 7.18 0.68
CA CYS A 36 20.87 7.69 1.96
C CYS A 36 22.38 7.98 1.88
N LEU A 37 22.89 8.96 2.64
CA LEU A 37 24.32 9.32 2.60
C LEU A 37 25.22 8.18 3.12
N LEU A 38 24.76 7.46 4.15
CA LEU A 38 25.47 6.30 4.69
C LEU A 38 25.68 5.23 3.61
N CYS A 39 24.63 4.97 2.85
CA CYS A 39 24.58 4.01 1.77
C CYS A 39 25.53 4.40 0.63
N LEU A 40 25.55 5.67 0.26
CA LEU A 40 26.45 6.18 -0.79
C LEU A 40 27.92 6.11 -0.39
N ARG A 41 28.23 6.24 0.91
CA ARG A 41 29.59 6.16 1.45
C ARG A 41 30.07 4.72 1.64
N SER A 42 29.17 3.77 1.87
CA SER A 42 29.52 2.36 2.07
C SER A 42 29.77 1.61 0.75
N ILE A 43 29.22 2.10 -0.37
CA ILE A 43 29.38 1.47 -1.68
C ILE A 43 30.80 1.66 -2.21
N THR A 44 31.50 0.54 -2.42
CA THR A 44 32.80 0.46 -3.11
C THR A 44 32.74 -0.61 -4.21
N PRO A 45 33.08 -0.30 -5.48
CA PRO A 45 33.46 1.00 -6.03
C PRO A 45 32.29 1.99 -6.11
N SER A 46 32.56 3.30 -6.14
CA SER A 46 31.56 4.39 -6.16
C SER A 46 30.73 4.43 -7.45
N SER A 47 29.84 3.46 -7.58
CA SER A 47 29.00 3.19 -8.74
C SER A 47 27.54 3.07 -8.30
N CYS A 48 26.63 3.67 -9.08
CA CYS A 48 25.21 3.65 -8.76
C CYS A 48 24.65 2.22 -8.81
N PRO A 49 23.95 1.73 -7.77
CA PRO A 49 23.36 0.38 -7.79
C PRO A 49 22.31 0.16 -8.89
N LEU A 50 21.61 1.22 -9.30
CA LEU A 50 20.51 1.14 -10.27
C LEU A 50 20.99 1.22 -11.72
N CYS A 51 21.93 2.12 -12.04
CA CYS A 51 22.37 2.36 -13.42
C CYS A 51 23.85 2.13 -13.68
N ARG A 52 24.63 1.73 -12.67
CA ARG A 52 26.07 1.42 -12.72
C ARG A 52 26.98 2.56 -13.19
N LYS A 53 26.46 3.78 -13.38
CA LYS A 53 27.28 4.97 -13.63
C LYS A 53 28.15 5.27 -12.42
N SER A 54 29.44 5.50 -12.65
CA SER A 54 30.36 5.96 -11.61
C SER A 54 29.97 7.36 -11.15
N PHE A 55 30.05 7.60 -9.85
CA PHE A 55 29.82 8.92 -9.26
C PHE A 55 31.00 9.33 -8.38
N GLN A 56 31.18 10.64 -8.23
CA GLN A 56 32.16 11.23 -7.33
C GLN A 56 31.47 11.56 -6.00
N VAL A 57 32.09 11.18 -4.88
CA VAL A 57 31.54 11.39 -3.54
C VAL A 57 31.39 12.89 -3.23
N ASP A 58 32.28 13.73 -3.77
CA ASP A 58 32.23 15.20 -3.59
C ASP A 58 31.08 15.87 -4.34
N ARG A 59 30.49 15.19 -5.34
CA ARG A 59 29.36 15.69 -6.13
C ARG A 59 28.00 15.24 -5.60
N ILE A 60 27.96 14.52 -4.48
CA ILE A 60 26.71 14.12 -3.85
C ILE A 60 26.02 15.39 -3.33
N LYS A 61 24.75 15.59 -3.68
CA LYS A 61 23.95 16.73 -3.23
C LYS A 61 22.83 16.25 -2.34
N ARG A 62 22.72 16.83 -1.14
CA ARG A 62 21.54 16.63 -0.28
C ARG A 62 20.33 17.28 -0.94
N LEU A 63 19.25 16.54 -1.05
CA LEU A 63 17.98 17.08 -1.53
C LEU A 63 17.28 17.77 -0.36
N HIS A 64 16.84 19.00 -0.59
CA HIS A 64 15.89 19.67 0.28
C HIS A 64 14.49 19.31 -0.19
N VAL A 65 13.67 18.83 0.73
CA VAL A 65 12.29 18.45 0.47
C VAL A 65 11.47 19.24 1.46
N ASP A 66 10.54 20.03 0.95
CA ASP A 66 9.58 20.73 1.79
C ASP A 66 8.66 19.66 2.39
N LYS A 67 8.69 19.54 3.72
CA LYS A 67 7.78 18.63 4.43
C LYS A 67 6.36 19.17 4.24
N ALA A 68 5.46 18.36 3.70
CA ALA A 68 4.04 18.69 3.76
C ALA A 68 3.64 18.87 5.23
N PRO A 69 2.75 19.82 5.56
CA PRO A 69 2.37 20.10 6.94
C PRO A 69 1.75 18.89 7.63
N GLU A 70 1.58 18.99 8.96
CA GLU A 70 1.14 17.96 9.92
C GLU A 70 -0.13 17.16 9.55
N GLU A 71 -0.84 17.57 8.51
CA GLU A 71 -1.93 16.83 7.86
C GLU A 71 -1.55 15.38 7.57
N ASP A 72 -0.30 15.09 7.20
CA ASP A 72 0.15 13.71 6.97
C ASP A 72 0.04 12.81 8.21
N GLU A 73 0.29 13.35 9.41
CA GLU A 73 0.20 12.56 10.64
C GLU A 73 -1.25 12.34 11.05
N ILE A 74 -2.06 13.40 10.94
CA ILE A 74 -3.50 13.33 11.21
C ILE A 74 -4.16 12.33 10.24
N ASN A 75 -3.85 12.41 8.95
CA ASN A 75 -4.37 11.51 7.92
C ASN A 75 -3.91 10.06 8.16
N ARG A 76 -2.64 9.83 8.50
CA ARG A 76 -2.15 8.49 8.91
C ARG A 76 -2.93 7.93 10.09
N GLN A 77 -3.21 8.77 11.09
CA GLN A 77 -3.97 8.36 12.28
C GLN A 77 -5.42 8.02 11.93
N ILE A 78 -6.07 8.84 11.09
CA ILE A 78 -7.42 8.60 10.57
C ILE A 78 -7.46 7.29 9.79
N GLU A 79 -6.52 7.06 8.87
CA GLU A 79 -6.43 5.84 8.08
C GLU A 79 -6.21 4.60 8.95
N CYS A 80 -5.37 4.70 9.98
CA CYS A 80 -5.13 3.61 10.92
C CYS A 80 -6.42 3.23 11.66
N GLN A 81 -7.15 4.22 12.17
CA GLN A 81 -8.41 4.00 12.88
C GLN A 81 -9.50 3.43 11.96
N MET A 82 -9.60 3.95 10.73
CA MET A 82 -10.50 3.43 9.71
C MET A 82 -10.23 1.95 9.40
N ASN A 83 -8.96 1.58 9.16
CA ASN A 83 -8.59 0.19 8.86
C ASN A 83 -8.88 -0.75 10.03
N LEU A 84 -8.70 -0.29 11.27
CA LEU A 84 -9.03 -1.06 12.47
C LEU A 84 -10.54 -1.32 12.59
N LEU A 85 -11.37 -0.32 12.32
CA LEU A 85 -12.83 -0.47 12.33
C LEU A 85 -13.31 -1.40 11.22
N LEU A 86 -12.78 -1.25 10.00
CA LEU A 86 -13.07 -2.15 8.88
C LEU A 86 -12.70 -3.60 9.20
N HIS A 87 -11.56 -3.81 9.86
CA HIS A 87 -11.16 -5.14 10.31
C HIS A 87 -12.15 -5.72 11.34
N ARG A 88 -12.59 -4.94 12.33
CA ARG A 88 -13.61 -5.37 13.30
C ARG A 88 -14.94 -5.72 12.63
N ILE A 89 -15.40 -4.89 11.69
CA ILE A 89 -16.62 -5.17 10.90
C ILE A 89 -16.50 -6.51 10.17
N ALA A 90 -15.36 -6.79 9.55
CA ALA A 90 -15.13 -8.04 8.85
C ALA A 90 -15.18 -9.25 9.80
N MET A 91 -14.69 -9.12 11.03
CA MET A 91 -14.69 -10.19 12.03
C MET A 91 -16.09 -10.51 12.56
N VAL A 92 -16.99 -9.52 12.65
CA VAL A 92 -18.37 -9.71 13.15
C VAL A 92 -19.42 -9.91 12.06
N SER A 93 -19.04 -9.87 10.77
CA SER A 93 -19.96 -10.07 9.64
C SER A 93 -20.38 -11.53 9.39
N GLY A 94 -19.90 -12.49 10.16
CA GLY A 94 -20.28 -13.90 10.02
C GLY A 94 -21.67 -14.20 10.59
N GLU A 95 -22.39 -15.18 10.01
CA GLU A 95 -23.73 -15.61 10.45
C GLU A 95 -23.82 -16.07 11.92
N ASN A 96 -22.69 -16.35 12.57
CA ASN A 96 -22.62 -16.82 13.96
C ASN A 96 -22.03 -15.79 14.93
N ALA A 97 -21.85 -14.54 14.53
CA ALA A 97 -21.41 -13.50 15.45
C ALA A 97 -22.51 -13.22 16.48
N PRO A 98 -22.18 -13.13 17.78
CA PRO A 98 -23.18 -12.82 18.79
C PRO A 98 -23.65 -11.36 18.63
N ASP A 99 -24.95 -11.13 18.79
CA ASP A 99 -25.57 -9.81 18.61
C ASP A 99 -24.91 -8.71 19.47
N GLY A 100 -24.34 -9.07 20.62
CA GLY A 100 -23.59 -8.16 21.48
C GLY A 100 -22.33 -7.60 20.82
N ASP A 101 -21.54 -8.45 20.15
CA ASP A 101 -20.30 -8.04 19.48
C ASP A 101 -20.60 -7.18 18.24
N VAL A 102 -21.70 -7.47 17.54
CA VAL A 102 -22.17 -6.65 16.42
C VAL A 102 -22.59 -5.26 16.91
N ALA A 103 -23.36 -5.18 17.99
CA ALA A 103 -23.81 -3.91 18.57
C ALA A 103 -22.64 -3.05 19.08
N GLU A 104 -21.61 -3.68 19.66
CA GLU A 104 -20.38 -3.01 20.07
C GLU A 104 -19.65 -2.38 18.87
N VAL A 105 -19.41 -3.16 17.81
CA VAL A 105 -18.72 -2.65 16.62
C VAL A 105 -19.52 -1.52 15.95
N VAL A 106 -20.85 -1.63 15.89
CA VAL A 106 -21.70 -0.57 15.34
C VAL A 106 -21.57 0.73 16.15
N THR A 107 -21.55 0.63 17.47
CA THR A 107 -21.40 1.79 18.36
C THR A 107 -20.07 2.49 18.11
N ASP A 108 -18.97 1.73 18.05
CA ASP A 108 -17.63 2.28 17.85
C ASP A 108 -17.44 2.92 16.46
N VAL A 109 -18.07 2.36 15.42
CA VAL A 109 -18.08 2.93 14.07
C VAL A 109 -18.90 4.22 14.05
N MET A 110 -20.06 4.24 14.69
CA MET A 110 -20.90 5.43 14.77
C MET A 110 -20.20 6.58 15.50
N GLU A 111 -19.62 6.32 16.67
CA GLU A 111 -18.86 7.33 17.43
C GLU A 111 -17.72 7.90 16.60
N TRP A 112 -16.98 7.03 15.88
CA TRP A 112 -15.93 7.48 14.99
C TRP A 112 -16.45 8.33 13.84
N LEU A 113 -17.54 7.95 13.18
CA LEU A 113 -18.14 8.73 12.08
C LEU A 113 -18.67 10.09 12.56
N GLU A 114 -19.24 10.16 13.75
CA GLU A 114 -19.72 11.43 14.35
C GLU A 114 -18.56 12.38 14.67
N ALA A 115 -17.42 11.84 15.11
CA ALA A 115 -16.22 12.63 15.42
C ALA A 115 -15.54 13.24 14.17
N GLN A 116 -15.75 12.70 12.97
CA GLN A 116 -15.05 13.14 11.75
C GLN A 116 -15.66 14.37 11.06
N GLY A 117 -16.89 14.80 11.40
CA GLY A 117 -17.52 15.98 10.81
C GLY A 117 -17.79 15.90 9.29
N GLU A 118 -18.53 16.85 8.74
CA GLU A 118 -19.11 16.83 7.37
C GLU A 118 -18.13 16.76 6.18
N ASP A 119 -16.81 16.79 6.40
CA ASP A 119 -15.81 16.93 5.33
C ASP A 119 -15.36 15.59 4.71
N VAL A 120 -15.76 14.46 5.31
CA VAL A 120 -15.64 13.17 4.64
C VAL A 120 -16.91 12.94 3.84
N THR A 121 -16.81 12.96 2.50
CA THR A 121 -17.86 12.50 1.60
C THR A 121 -18.05 11.00 1.75
N VAL A 122 -18.49 10.55 2.93
CA VAL A 122 -19.06 9.24 3.13
C VAL A 122 -20.37 9.30 2.37
N VAL A 123 -20.53 8.45 1.35
CA VAL A 123 -21.83 8.21 0.72
C VAL A 123 -22.75 7.78 1.84
N ARG A 124 -23.53 8.72 2.38
CA ARG A 124 -24.63 8.45 3.29
C ARG A 124 -25.62 7.64 2.47
N LEU A 125 -25.49 6.31 2.53
CA LEU A 125 -26.60 5.44 2.17
C LEU A 125 -27.68 5.76 3.21
N SER A 126 -28.59 6.66 2.82
CA SER A 126 -29.79 6.93 3.59
C SER A 126 -30.41 5.60 3.97
N ASN A 127 -30.70 5.42 5.26
CA ASN A 127 -31.32 4.24 5.84
C ASN A 127 -32.78 4.02 5.36
N ASP A 128 -33.18 4.61 4.23
CA ASP A 128 -34.54 4.62 3.69
C ASP A 128 -34.86 3.40 2.81
N LEU A 129 -33.96 2.42 2.69
CA LEU A 129 -34.17 1.22 1.86
C LEU A 129 -34.06 -0.11 2.62
N ILE A 130 -34.32 -0.14 3.92
CA ILE A 130 -34.71 -1.38 4.58
C ILE A 130 -36.25 -1.41 4.60
N PRO A 131 -36.93 -2.19 3.73
CA PRO A 131 -38.35 -2.41 3.89
C PRO A 131 -38.53 -3.19 5.20
N SER A 132 -39.11 -2.54 6.19
CA SER A 132 -39.64 -3.16 7.41
C SER A 132 -40.86 -4.00 7.05
N THR A 133 -40.65 -5.18 6.46
CA THR A 133 -41.72 -6.18 6.35
C THR A 133 -41.54 -7.25 7.42
N PRO A 134 -42.56 -7.50 8.28
CA PRO A 134 -42.49 -8.55 9.28
C PRO A 134 -42.54 -9.92 8.58
N PHE A 135 -41.44 -10.67 8.67
CA PHE A 135 -41.39 -12.06 8.20
C PHE A 135 -42.34 -12.91 9.06
N SER A 136 -43.54 -13.12 8.54
CA SER A 136 -44.51 -14.06 9.12
C SER A 136 -44.04 -15.48 8.84
N PHE A 137 -43.87 -16.24 9.91
CA PHE A 137 -43.66 -17.68 9.89
C PHE A 137 -44.74 -18.37 9.05
N GLY A 138 -44.34 -19.00 7.95
CA GLY A 138 -45.19 -19.83 7.11
C GLY A 138 -44.43 -21.07 6.68
N MET A 139 -44.63 -22.18 7.40
CA MET A 139 -44.07 -23.49 7.07
C MET A 139 -44.50 -23.94 5.67
N ALA A 140 -43.52 -24.23 4.82
CA ALA A 140 -43.65 -25.18 3.72
C ALA A 140 -42.25 -25.67 3.32
N TRP A 141 -41.79 -26.75 3.96
CA TRP A 141 -40.65 -27.51 3.47
C TRP A 141 -41.10 -28.28 2.23
N SER A 142 -40.60 -27.87 1.07
CA SER A 142 -40.63 -28.73 -0.12
C SER A 142 -39.21 -28.86 -0.65
N THR A 143 -38.69 -30.06 -0.47
CA THR A 143 -37.44 -30.57 -1.00
C THR A 143 -37.44 -30.50 -2.53
N SER A 144 -36.64 -29.59 -3.11
CA SER A 144 -36.19 -29.75 -4.49
C SER A 144 -34.94 -28.91 -4.81
N MET A 145 -33.83 -29.61 -4.97
CA MET A 145 -32.69 -29.31 -5.85
C MET A 145 -32.10 -27.89 -5.81
N TYR A 146 -31.06 -27.73 -5.00
CA TYR A 146 -29.98 -26.77 -5.28
C TYR A 146 -29.29 -27.13 -6.60
N PRO A 147 -28.83 -26.12 -7.35
CA PRO A 147 -27.42 -26.11 -7.70
C PRO A 147 -26.72 -24.92 -7.08
N ILE A 148 -25.76 -25.27 -6.23
CA ILE A 148 -24.63 -24.47 -5.80
C ILE A 148 -23.94 -23.93 -7.06
N MET A 149 -23.96 -22.61 -7.25
CA MET A 149 -23.12 -21.97 -8.26
C MET A 149 -21.68 -21.91 -7.70
N LEU A 150 -20.96 -23.02 -7.88
CA LEU A 150 -19.50 -23.09 -7.81
C LEU A 150 -18.93 -22.25 -8.95
N ILE A 151 -18.35 -21.08 -8.65
CA ILE A 151 -17.37 -20.48 -9.55
C ILE A 151 -16.03 -21.13 -9.22
N CYS A 152 -15.78 -22.25 -9.88
CA CYS A 152 -14.46 -22.88 -9.92
C CYS A 152 -13.51 -22.01 -10.74
N ASN A 153 -12.49 -21.52 -10.03
CA ASN A 153 -11.17 -21.18 -10.53
C ASN A 153 -10.71 -22.20 -11.59
N SER A 154 -10.48 -21.73 -12.82
CA SER A 154 -9.83 -22.53 -13.86
C SER A 154 -8.60 -21.79 -14.40
N ALA A 155 -7.48 -22.45 -14.13
CA ALA A 155 -6.16 -22.26 -14.68
C ALA A 155 -6.10 -21.72 -16.12
N SER A 156 -5.32 -20.66 -16.29
CA SER A 156 -4.45 -20.50 -17.46
C SER A 156 -3.07 -20.06 -16.96
N GLY A 157 -2.10 -20.95 -17.18
CA GLY A 157 -0.74 -20.83 -16.66
C GLY A 157 0.11 -19.78 -17.39
N PRO A 158 1.34 -19.55 -16.88
CA PRO A 158 2.29 -18.61 -17.43
C PRO A 158 2.94 -19.17 -18.70
N THR A 159 2.86 -18.42 -19.81
CA THR A 159 3.73 -18.67 -20.96
C THR A 159 5.07 -17.98 -20.74
N CYS A 160 6.09 -18.79 -20.48
CA CYS A 160 7.50 -18.41 -20.54
C CYS A 160 7.85 -17.92 -21.94
N VAL A 161 8.06 -16.61 -22.12
CA VAL A 161 8.72 -16.08 -23.33
C VAL A 161 10.23 -16.18 -23.12
N SER A 162 10.82 -17.22 -23.73
CA SER A 162 12.25 -17.36 -23.92
C SER A 162 12.75 -16.31 -24.93
N ARG A 163 13.28 -15.19 -24.43
CA ARG A 163 14.12 -14.31 -25.26
C ARG A 163 15.54 -14.87 -25.31
N ARG A 164 15.95 -15.20 -26.54
CA ARG A 164 17.27 -15.72 -26.91
C ARG A 164 18.40 -14.76 -26.51
N PRO A 165 19.60 -15.28 -26.20
CA PRO A 165 20.80 -14.47 -26.02
C PRO A 165 21.28 -13.87 -27.36
N PRO A 166 21.86 -12.66 -27.38
CA PRO A 166 22.57 -12.14 -28.54
C PRO A 166 23.88 -12.91 -28.77
N LYS A 167 24.17 -13.19 -30.04
CA LYS A 167 25.35 -13.91 -30.52
C LYS A 167 26.64 -13.19 -30.12
N VAL A 168 27.56 -13.95 -29.54
CA VAL A 168 28.98 -13.61 -29.38
C VAL A 168 29.61 -13.51 -30.77
N GLN A 169 30.08 -12.33 -31.16
CA GLN A 169 30.98 -12.18 -32.31
C GLN A 169 32.42 -12.38 -31.83
N SER A 170 33.04 -13.45 -32.32
CA SER A 170 34.46 -13.73 -32.22
C SER A 170 35.24 -12.76 -33.12
N TYR A 171 35.93 -11.79 -32.52
CA TYR A 171 37.00 -11.07 -33.22
C TYR A 171 38.29 -11.89 -33.11
N THR A 172 38.73 -12.42 -34.25
CA THR A 172 39.99 -13.13 -34.39
C THR A 172 41.13 -12.13 -34.45
N ARG A 173 42.12 -12.29 -33.55
CA ARG A 173 43.47 -11.77 -33.74
C ARG A 173 44.06 -12.44 -34.99
N LYS A 174 44.54 -11.65 -35.94
CA LYS A 174 45.66 -12.03 -36.80
C LYS A 174 46.84 -11.10 -36.53
N ALA A 175 48.00 -11.74 -36.58
CA ALA A 175 49.33 -11.31 -36.17
C ALA A 175 49.79 -9.98 -36.77
#